data_AF-A0AAP4F0E8-F1
#
_entry.id   AF-A0AAP4F0E8-F1
#
_cell.length_a   1.000
_cell.length_b   1.000
_cell.length_c   1.000
_cell.angle_alpha   90.00
_cell.angle_beta   90.00
_cell.angle_gamma   90.00
#
_symmetry.space_group_name_H-M   'P 1'
#
loop_
_entity.id
_entity.type
_entity.pdbx_description
1 polymer ?
#
loop_
_entity_poly.entity_id
_entity_poly.type
_entity_poly.pdbx_seq_one_letter_code
_entity_poly.pdbx_strand_id
1 'polypeptide(L)'
;MKFYALTTELTDKAALEADYAAAREIGVLKVGESCLFIRRKLKNYYIPYGDIRRCFRRVLLVPAKLCCGKGDLPVENLVICGDAGEIAQVQLPGTKAAKVLIDVLKEKLPEVDFSLPAKSEEKQED
;
A
#
# COMPACT_ATOMS: atom_id res chain seq x y z
N MET A 1 -1.42 10.44 18.38
CA MET A 1 -1.50 10.83 16.93
C MET A 1 -2.95 10.77 16.43
N LYS A 2 -3.27 11.28 15.23
CA LYS A 2 -4.58 11.02 14.57
C LYS A 2 -4.39 9.95 13.50
N PHE A 3 -5.19 8.89 13.60
CA PHE A 3 -5.25 7.79 12.64
C PHE A 3 -6.57 7.88 11.88
N TYR A 4 -6.53 7.60 10.58
CA TYR A 4 -7.69 7.61 9.71
C TYR A 4 -7.88 6.22 9.12
N ALA A 5 -9.03 5.61 9.39
CA ALA A 5 -9.38 4.35 8.75
C ALA A 5 -9.62 4.60 7.26
N LEU A 6 -9.06 3.74 6.41
CA LEU A 6 -9.41 3.70 4.98
C LEU A 6 -10.56 2.73 4.70
N THR A 7 -11.03 2.03 5.74
CA THR A 7 -12.06 1.01 5.67
C THR A 7 -13.12 1.28 6.74
N THR A 8 -14.15 0.44 6.76
CA THR A 8 -15.29 0.56 7.70
C THR A 8 -14.98 0.07 9.10
N GLU A 9 -13.94 -0.76 9.26
CA GLU A 9 -13.56 -1.30 10.55
C GLU A 9 -12.72 -0.29 11.34
N LEU A 10 -13.23 0.08 12.53
CA LEU A 10 -12.60 1.04 13.43
C LEU A 10 -11.93 0.28 14.58
N THR A 11 -10.61 0.41 14.67
CA THR A 11 -9.83 -0.16 15.76
C THR A 11 -9.68 0.86 16.90
N ASP A 12 -9.62 0.37 18.14
CA ASP A 12 -9.39 1.22 19.30
C ASP A 12 -8.07 2.00 19.17
N LYS A 13 -8.09 3.28 19.55
CA LYS A 13 -6.93 4.16 19.39
C LYS A 13 -5.72 3.66 20.19
N ALA A 14 -5.92 3.11 21.38
CA ALA A 14 -4.82 2.61 22.21
C ALA A 14 -4.15 1.40 21.54
N ALA A 15 -4.96 0.51 20.96
CA ALA A 15 -4.46 -0.64 20.20
C ALA A 15 -3.70 -0.17 18.94
N LEU A 16 -4.23 0.82 18.21
CA LEU A 16 -3.54 1.39 17.04
C LEU A 16 -2.20 2.04 17.40
N GLU A 17 -2.11 2.76 18.52
CA GLU A 17 -0.85 3.39 18.94
C GLU A 17 0.21 2.34 19.33
N ALA A 18 -0.19 1.26 19.99
CA ALA A 18 0.70 0.14 20.30
C ALA A 18 1.13 -0.62 19.02
N ASP A 19 0.18 -0.94 18.14
CA ASP A 19 0.44 -1.64 16.88
C ASP A 19 1.34 -0.80 15.96
N TYR A 20 1.08 0.52 15.86
CA TYR A 20 1.90 1.45 15.11
C TYR A 20 3.32 1.58 15.69
N ALA A 21 3.48 1.51 17.00
CA ALA A 21 4.79 1.55 17.65
C ALA A 21 5.60 0.27 17.40
N ALA A 22 4.94 -0.89 17.38
CA ALA A 22 5.54 -2.18 17.06
C ALA A 22 5.71 -2.40 15.53
N ALA A 23 5.03 -1.62 14.70
CA ALA A 23 5.01 -1.79 13.26
C ALA A 23 6.38 -1.57 12.61
N ARG A 24 6.70 -2.41 11.63
CA ARG A 24 7.92 -2.32 10.84
C ARG A 24 7.76 -1.29 9.72
N GLU A 25 8.59 -0.25 9.75
CA GLU A 25 8.58 0.80 8.73
C GLU A 25 9.31 0.36 7.45
N ILE A 26 8.61 0.47 6.32
CA ILE A 26 9.10 0.18 4.97
C ILE A 26 8.70 1.35 4.06
N GLY A 27 9.57 2.36 3.99
CA GLY A 27 9.31 3.58 3.22
C GLY A 27 8.15 4.38 3.83
N VAL A 28 7.07 4.55 3.07
CA VAL A 28 5.86 5.26 3.53
C VAL A 28 4.82 4.33 4.16
N LEU A 29 5.08 3.02 4.17
CA LEU A 29 4.22 2.02 4.80
C LEU A 29 4.81 1.57 6.13
N LYS A 30 3.95 1.21 7.07
CA LYS A 30 4.31 0.57 8.34
C LYS A 30 3.47 -0.68 8.50
N VAL A 31 4.13 -1.83 8.59
CA VAL A 31 3.45 -3.13 8.71
C VAL A 31 3.31 -3.46 10.19
N GLY A 32 2.09 -3.33 10.72
CA GLY A 32 1.75 -3.69 12.09
C GLY A 32 1.50 -5.19 12.26
N GLU A 33 1.09 -5.57 13.47
CA GLU A 33 0.65 -6.91 13.78
C GLU A 33 -0.76 -7.19 13.27
N SER A 34 -1.67 -6.20 13.38
CA SER A 34 -3.07 -6.34 12.95
C SER A 34 -3.47 -5.37 11.83
N CYS A 35 -2.75 -4.25 11.67
CA CYS A 35 -3.08 -3.22 10.70
C CYS A 35 -1.89 -2.86 9.81
N LEU A 36 -2.17 -2.53 8.54
CA LEU A 36 -1.23 -1.86 7.65
C LEU A 36 -1.38 -0.35 7.79
N PHE A 37 -0.33 0.34 8.18
CA PHE A 37 -0.32 1.80 8.26
C PHE A 37 0.30 2.40 7.00
N ILE A 38 -0.30 3.49 6.54
CA ILE A 38 0.13 4.20 5.34
C ILE A 38 0.30 5.68 5.70
N ARG A 39 1.52 6.18 5.59
CA ARG A 39 1.81 7.59 5.78
C ARG A 39 1.62 8.33 4.45
N ARG A 40 0.59 9.19 4.38
CA ARG A 40 0.38 10.10 3.25
C ARG A 40 0.44 11.55 3.71
N LYS A 41 1.49 12.26 3.28
CA LYS A 41 1.77 13.66 3.68
C LYS A 41 1.85 13.80 5.20
N LEU A 42 0.88 14.51 5.81
CA LEU A 42 0.78 14.71 7.27
C LEU A 42 -0.24 13.79 7.95
N LYS A 43 -0.84 12.84 7.23
CA LYS A 43 -1.87 11.94 7.75
C LYS A 43 -1.36 10.50 7.78
N ASN A 44 -1.67 9.81 8.87
CA ASN A 44 -1.44 8.37 9.02
C ASN A 44 -2.76 7.66 8.81
N TYR A 45 -2.84 6.90 7.74
CA TYR A 45 -3.96 6.03 7.45
C TYR A 45 -3.67 4.62 7.95
N TYR A 46 -4.70 3.84 8.23
CA TYR A 46 -4.56 2.43 8.56
C TYR A 46 -5.61 1.61 7.84
N ILE A 47 -5.25 0.35 7.55
CA ILE A 47 -6.10 -0.67 6.94
C ILE A 47 -5.98 -1.92 7.81
N PRO A 48 -7.05 -2.33 8.51
CA PRO A 48 -7.12 -3.61 9.18
C PRO A 48 -6.92 -4.75 8.19
N TYR A 49 -6.19 -5.77 8.59
CA TYR A 49 -5.93 -6.93 7.73
C TYR A 49 -7.19 -7.68 7.30
N GLY A 50 -8.27 -7.64 8.10
CA GLY A 50 -9.55 -8.26 7.75
C GLY A 50 -10.24 -7.64 6.53
N ASP A 51 -9.95 -6.37 6.22
CA ASP A 51 -10.47 -5.68 5.03
C ASP A 51 -9.64 -5.94 3.76
N ILE A 52 -8.44 -6.51 3.90
CA ILE A 52 -7.55 -6.76 2.77
C ILE A 52 -7.93 -8.08 2.13
N ARG A 53 -8.26 -8.05 0.83
CA ARG A 53 -8.56 -9.24 0.02
C ARG A 53 -7.49 -9.54 -1.00
N ARG A 54 -6.89 -8.51 -1.57
CA ARG A 54 -5.86 -8.65 -2.61
C ARG A 54 -4.82 -7.53 -2.52
N CYS A 55 -3.55 -7.87 -2.71
CA CYS A 55 -2.45 -6.92 -2.68
C CYS A 55 -1.47 -7.20 -3.83
N PHE A 56 -1.24 -6.24 -4.71
CA PHE A 56 -0.32 -6.45 -5.83
C PHE A 56 0.51 -5.22 -6.15
N ARG A 57 1.63 -5.49 -6.82
CA ARG A 57 2.54 -4.45 -7.30
C ARG A 57 2.07 -3.95 -8.66
N ARG A 58 1.93 -2.64 -8.81
CA ARG A 58 1.60 -1.94 -10.05
C ARG A 58 2.68 -0.93 -10.39
N VAL A 59 3.30 -1.05 -11.57
CA VAL A 59 4.22 -0.03 -12.07
C VAL A 59 3.41 0.96 -12.87
N LEU A 60 3.48 2.24 -12.52
CA LEU A 60 2.87 3.32 -13.28
C LEU A 60 3.97 4.18 -13.88
N LEU A 61 3.79 4.56 -15.15
CA LEU A 61 4.57 5.61 -15.77
C LEU A 61 3.95 6.93 -15.36
N VAL A 62 4.65 7.72 -14.56
CA VAL A 62 4.18 9.05 -14.17
C VAL A 62 4.93 10.11 -14.97
N PRO A 63 4.21 11.10 -15.52
CA PRO A 63 4.85 12.18 -16.26
C PRO A 63 5.68 13.03 -15.30
N ALA A 64 6.99 13.01 -15.49
CA ALA A 64 7.93 13.80 -14.70
C ALA A 64 8.49 14.95 -15.55
N LYS A 65 8.55 16.14 -14.95
CA LYS A 65 9.34 17.24 -15.50
C LYS A 65 10.79 17.02 -15.10
N LEU A 66 11.60 16.56 -16.06
CA LEU A 66 13.05 16.52 -15.92
C LEU A 66 13.62 17.90 -16.30
N CYS A 67 14.79 18.23 -15.76
CA CYS A 67 15.49 19.48 -16.04
C CYS A 67 15.67 19.77 -17.55
N CYS A 68 15.68 18.71 -18.37
CA CYS A 68 15.92 18.77 -19.81
C CYS A 68 14.70 18.35 -20.68
N GLY A 69 13.50 18.18 -20.11
CA GLY A 69 12.32 17.76 -20.89
C GLY A 69 11.20 17.13 -20.06
N LYS A 70 10.12 16.74 -20.73
CA LYS A 70 9.09 15.84 -20.16
C LYS A 70 9.53 14.40 -20.43
N GLY A 71 9.49 13.55 -19.42
CA GLY A 71 9.74 12.13 -19.58
C GLY A 71 8.98 11.34 -18.52
N ASP A 72 8.65 10.11 -18.83
CA ASP A 72 7.94 9.24 -17.91
C ASP A 72 8.90 8.56 -16.96
N LEU A 73 8.61 8.65 -15.65
CA LEU A 73 9.35 7.91 -14.63
C LEU A 73 8.54 6.69 -14.22
N PRO A 74 9.12 5.48 -14.31
CA PRO A 74 8.48 4.30 -13.76
C PRO A 74 8.49 4.38 -12.23
N VAL A 75 7.31 4.40 -11.64
CA VAL A 75 7.12 4.36 -10.19
C VAL A 75 6.34 3.11 -9.79
N GLU A 76 6.91 2.37 -8.87
CA GLU A 76 6.27 1.18 -8.32
C GLU A 76 5.30 1.57 -7.23
N ASN A 77 4.09 1.05 -7.31
CA ASN A 77 3.04 1.24 -6.35
C ASN A 77 2.60 -0.11 -5.81
N LEU A 78 2.30 -0.16 -4.51
CA LEU A 78 1.52 -1.24 -3.92
C LEU A 78 0.04 -0.85 -4.01
N VAL A 79 -0.76 -1.70 -4.64
CA VAL A 79 -2.21 -1.59 -4.66
C VAL A 79 -2.77 -2.57 -3.65
N ILE A 80 -3.63 -2.08 -2.78
CA ILE A 80 -4.34 -2.83 -1.74
C ILE A 80 -5.82 -2.76 -2.08
N CYS A 81 -6.43 -3.92 -2.27
CA CYS A 81 -7.84 -4.08 -2.57
C CYS A 81 -8.54 -4.81 -1.43
N GLY A 82 -9.76 -4.37 -1.14
CA GLY A 82 -10.68 -5.07 -0.25
C GLY A 82 -11.88 -5.61 -1.00
N ASP A 83 -12.97 -5.87 -0.28
CA ASP A 83 -14.21 -6.40 -0.84
C ASP A 83 -14.87 -5.47 -1.88
N ALA A 84 -14.75 -4.14 -1.69
CA ALA A 84 -15.38 -3.14 -2.56
C ALA A 84 -14.48 -2.65 -3.72
N GLY A 85 -13.25 -3.17 -3.86
CA GLY A 85 -12.28 -2.73 -4.87
C GLY A 85 -10.99 -2.15 -4.27
N GLU A 86 -10.31 -1.27 -5.00
CA GLU A 86 -9.05 -0.64 -4.58
C GLU A 86 -9.27 0.28 -3.36
N ILE A 87 -8.71 -0.10 -2.20
CA ILE A 87 -8.74 0.70 -0.97
C ILE A 87 -7.64 1.77 -1.04
N ALA A 88 -6.43 1.36 -1.43
CA ALA A 88 -5.27 2.25 -1.41
C ALA A 88 -4.22 1.87 -2.45
N GLN A 89 -3.63 2.91 -3.05
CA GLN A 89 -2.45 2.81 -3.89
C GLN A 89 -1.29 3.58 -3.26
N VAL A 90 -0.16 2.94 -2.98
CA VAL A 90 0.95 3.56 -2.26
C VAL A 90 2.25 3.43 -3.04
N GLN A 91 2.90 4.55 -3.33
CA GLN A 91 4.19 4.55 -4.01
C GLN A 91 5.26 3.94 -3.10
N LEU A 92 6.03 3.01 -3.65
CA LEU A 92 7.12 2.33 -2.98
C LEU A 92 8.45 3.00 -3.35
N PRO A 93 9.42 3.05 -2.44
CA PRO A 93 10.73 3.66 -2.72
C PRO A 93 11.60 2.83 -3.68
N GLY A 94 11.12 1.66 -4.14
CA GLY A 94 11.77 0.83 -5.16
C GLY A 94 11.46 -0.65 -5.02
N THR A 95 12.01 -1.45 -5.94
CA THR A 95 11.68 -2.87 -6.12
C THR A 95 12.05 -3.74 -4.92
N LYS A 96 13.17 -3.42 -4.27
CA LYS A 96 13.61 -4.14 -3.07
C LYS A 96 12.63 -3.97 -1.93
N ALA A 97 12.18 -2.73 -1.68
CA ALA A 97 11.19 -2.45 -0.65
C ALA A 97 9.84 -3.11 -0.98
N ALA A 98 9.45 -3.09 -2.26
CA ALA A 98 8.25 -3.78 -2.72
C ALA A 98 8.30 -5.28 -2.43
N LYS A 99 9.41 -5.93 -2.75
CA LYS A 99 9.58 -7.36 -2.52
C LYS A 99 9.51 -7.70 -1.03
N VAL A 100 10.24 -6.95 -0.19
CA VAL A 100 10.24 -7.15 1.27
C VAL A 100 8.84 -6.94 1.84
N LEU A 101 8.13 -5.92 1.40
CA LEU A 101 6.78 -5.65 1.87
C LEU A 101 5.79 -6.76 1.50
N ILE A 102 5.83 -7.24 0.27
CA ILE A 102 5.00 -8.35 -0.18
C ILE A 102 5.34 -9.64 0.60
N ASP A 103 6.61 -9.89 0.87
CA ASP A 103 7.06 -11.06 1.63
C ASP A 103 6.49 -11.03 3.06
N VAL A 104 6.67 -9.91 3.77
CA VAL A 104 6.12 -9.72 5.12
C VAL A 104 4.59 -9.79 5.11
N LEU A 105 3.93 -9.20 4.11
CA LEU A 105 2.48 -9.26 3.99
C LEU A 105 2.00 -10.69 3.72
N LYS A 106 2.72 -11.50 2.94
CA LYS A 106 2.39 -12.92 2.72
C LYS A 106 2.54 -13.75 3.99
N GLU A 107 3.56 -13.47 4.79
CA GLU A 107 3.75 -14.13 6.09
C GLU A 107 2.62 -13.78 7.08
N LYS A 108 2.18 -12.52 7.07
CA LYS A 108 1.10 -12.03 7.95
C LYS A 108 -0.30 -12.41 7.45
N LEU A 109 -0.48 -12.47 6.13
CA LEU A 109 -1.77 -12.63 5.45
C LEU A 109 -1.69 -13.74 4.40
N PRO A 110 -1.57 -15.01 4.82
CA PRO A 110 -1.49 -16.13 3.89
C PRO A 110 -2.79 -16.31 3.08
N GLU A 111 -3.90 -15.77 3.57
CA GLU A 111 -5.22 -15.81 2.92
C GLU A 111 -5.45 -14.71 1.86
N VAL A 112 -4.57 -13.69 1.80
CA VAL A 112 -4.69 -12.59 0.84
C VAL A 112 -4.13 -13.00 -0.51
N ASP A 113 -4.83 -12.61 -1.58
CA ASP A 113 -4.36 -12.85 -2.93
C ASP A 113 -3.27 -11.84 -3.31
N PHE A 114 -2.05 -12.32 -3.60
CA PHE A 114 -0.94 -11.47 -4.07
C PHE A 114 -0.70 -11.55 -5.58
N SER A 115 -1.67 -12.13 -6.29
CA SER A 115 -1.61 -12.28 -7.74
C SER A 115 -1.62 -10.91 -8.41
N LEU A 116 -0.76 -10.73 -9.41
CA LEU A 116 -0.83 -9.57 -10.29
C LEU A 116 -2.20 -9.56 -10.99
N PRO A 117 -2.80 -8.39 -11.27
CA PRO A 117 -4.03 -8.32 -12.01
C PRO A 117 -3.83 -9.05 -13.33
N ALA A 118 -4.74 -9.98 -13.65
CA ALA A 118 -4.74 -10.64 -14.95
C ALA A 118 -4.80 -9.55 -16.02
N LYS A 119 -3.79 -9.48 -16.89
CA LYS A 119 -3.60 -8.51 -17.99
C LYS A 119 -4.92 -8.09 -18.66
N SER A 120 -5.61 -7.11 -18.09
CA SER A 120 -6.90 -6.61 -18.60
C SER A 120 -7.09 -5.12 -18.36
N GLU A 121 -6.14 -4.45 -17.71
CA GLU A 121 -6.14 -3.00 -17.48
C GLU A 121 -4.83 -2.37 -17.97
N GLU A 122 -4.35 -2.87 -19.12
CA GLU A 122 -3.55 -2.09 -20.06
C GLU A 122 -4.53 -1.37 -21.00
N LYS A 123 -5.24 -0.39 -20.45
CA LYS A 123 -5.89 0.71 -21.15
C LYS A 123 -5.53 1.93 -20.32
N GLN A 124 -5.06 3.06 -20.83
CA GLN A 124 -4.97 3.59 -22.17
C GLN A 124 -4.17 4.89 -21.94
N GLU A 125 -3.13 5.18 -22.71
CA GLU A 125 -2.94 6.57 -23.12
C GLU A 125 -2.41 6.53 -24.56
N ASP A 126 -3.24 7.11 -25.43
CA ASP A 126 -3.10 7.31 -26.87
C ASP A 126 -2.09 8.44 -27.16
#